data_AF-A0A352RWK6-F1
#
_entry.id   AF-A0A352RWK6-F1
#
_cell.length_a   1.000
_cell.length_b   1.000
_cell.length_c   1.000
_cell.angle_alpha   90.00
_cell.angle_beta   90.00
_cell.angle_gamma   90.00
#
_symmetry.space_group_name_H-M   'P 1'
#
loop_
_entity.id
_entity.type
_entity.pdbx_description
1 polymer ?
#
loop_
_entity_poly.entity_id
_entity_poly.type
_entity_poly.pdbx_seq_one_letter_code
_entity_poly.pdbx_strand_id
1 'polypeptide(L)' 'MSSQTPSKPSISYKDAGVDIAAGNALVDRIKHVAKRTARPEVMGGLGGFGALC' A
#
# COMPACT_ATOMS: atom_id res chain seq x y z
N MET A 1 -44.86 -9.30 -4.23
CA MET A 1 -44.34 -8.17 -3.42
C MET A 1 -42.83 -8.21 -3.50
N SER A 2 -42.20 -7.30 -4.24
CA SER A 2 -40.74 -7.24 -4.36
C SER A 2 -40.12 -6.69 -3.08
N SER A 3 -39.37 -7.53 -2.38
CA SER A 3 -38.54 -7.16 -1.23
C SER A 3 -37.31 -6.37 -1.70
N GLN A 4 -37.28 -5.06 -1.45
CA GLN A 4 -36.05 -4.26 -1.56
C GLN A 4 -35.15 -4.59 -0.36
N THR A 5 -33.97 -5.17 -0.62
CA THR A 5 -32.90 -5.30 0.38
C THR A 5 -32.22 -3.93 0.53
N PRO A 6 -31.99 -3.42 1.75
CA PRO A 6 -31.34 -2.12 1.93
C PRO A 6 -29.93 -2.19 1.35
N SER A 7 -29.60 -1.28 0.43
CA SER A 7 -28.25 -1.16 -0.11
C SER A 7 -27.32 -0.69 1.01
N LYS A 8 -26.51 -1.61 1.57
CA LYS A 8 -25.43 -1.23 2.48
C LYS A 8 -24.51 -0.28 1.70
N PRO A 9 -24.18 0.91 2.24
CA PRO A 9 -23.21 1.77 1.59
C PRO A 9 -21.89 0.99 1.46
N SER A 10 -21.36 0.91 0.24
CA SER A 10 -20.06 0.32 -0.02
C SER A 10 -19.01 1.23 0.60
N ILE A 11 -18.42 0.81 1.73
CA ILE A 11 -17.27 1.51 2.32
C ILE A 11 -16.07 1.31 1.39
N SER A 12 -15.47 2.40 0.90
CA SER A 12 -14.24 2.29 0.13
C SER A 12 -13.07 2.00 1.07
N TYR A 13 -12.03 1.36 0.55
CA TYR A 13 -10.80 1.13 1.32
C TYR A 13 -10.17 2.45 1.83
N LYS A 14 -10.41 3.55 1.09
CA LYS A 14 -10.02 4.90 1.48
C LYS A 14 -10.87 5.46 2.62
N ASP A 15 -12.17 5.13 2.65
CA ASP A 15 -13.05 5.52 3.76
C ASP A 15 -12.68 4.78 5.06
N ALA A 16 -12.04 3.62 4.95
CA ALA A 16 -11.39 2.94 6.08
C ALA A 16 -10.06 3.60 6.51
N GLY A 17 -9.68 4.73 5.91
CA GLY A 17 -8.46 5.48 6.19
C GLY A 17 -7.23 5.02 5.41
N VAL A 18 -7.39 4.12 4.43
CA VAL A 18 -6.25 3.55 3.69
C VAL A 18 -6.09 4.21 2.32
N ASP A 19 -5.03 5.01 2.16
CA ASP A 19 -4.69 5.65 0.88
C ASP A 19 -3.50 4.97 0.21
N ILE A 20 -3.80 4.08 -0.75
CA ILE A 20 -2.80 3.33 -1.52
C ILE A 20 -1.94 4.26 -2.39
N ALA A 21 -2.54 5.31 -2.96
CA ALA A 21 -1.83 6.24 -3.83
C ALA A 21 -0.81 7.07 -3.03
N ALA A 22 -1.21 7.55 -1.85
CA ALA A 22 -0.31 8.24 -0.93
C ALA A 22 0.86 7.34 -0.48
N GLY A 23 0.59 6.06 -0.24
CA GLY A 23 1.60 5.05 0.05
C GLY A 23 2.64 4.90 -1.06
N ASN A 24 2.19 4.70 -2.30
CA ASN A 24 3.09 4.59 -3.46
C ASN A 24 3.92 5.86 -3.69
N ALA A 25 3.29 7.04 -3.56
CA ALA A 25 3.99 8.32 -3.69
C ALA A 25 5.05 8.52 -2.59
N LEU A 26 4.85 7.97 -1.40
CA LEU A 26 5.87 7.97 -0.35
C LEU A 26 7.03 7.03 -0.72
N VAL A 27 6.74 5.82 -1.19
CA VAL A 27 7.75 4.84 -1.60
C VAL A 27 8.69 5.44 -2.65
N ASP A 28 8.15 6.09 -3.68
CA ASP A 28 8.97 6.73 -4.73
C ASP A 28 9.89 7.83 -4.18
N ARG A 29 9.38 8.64 -3.25
CA ARG A 29 10.17 9.71 -2.61
C ARG A 29 11.30 9.16 -1.74
N ILE A 30 11.08 8.09 -0.99
CA ILE A 30 12.08 7.59 -0.03
C ILE A 30 13.02 6.52 -0.59
N LYS A 31 12.71 5.96 -1.77
CA LYS A 31 13.48 4.86 -2.38
C LYS A 31 14.98 5.18 -2.46
N HIS A 32 15.34 6.41 -2.79
CA HIS A 32 16.73 6.85 -2.91
C HIS A 32 17.46 6.91 -1.55
N VAL A 33 16.80 7.38 -0.48
CA VAL A 33 17.42 7.43 0.85
C VAL A 33 17.58 6.03 1.44
N ALA A 34 16.58 5.17 1.26
CA ALA A 34 16.60 3.81 1.78
C ALA A 34 17.61 2.92 1.03
N LYS A 35 17.84 3.14 -0.27
CA LYS A 35 18.88 2.42 -1.02
C LYS A 35 20.28 2.63 -0.42
N ARG A 36 20.55 3.78 0.20
CA ARG A 36 21.85 4.06 0.84
C ARG A 36 22.09 3.25 2.11
N THR A 37 21.04 2.70 2.71
CA THR A 37 21.13 1.87 3.93
C THR A 37 21.05 0.38 3.61
N ALA A 38 21.04 0.00 2.33
CA ALA A 38 21.00 -1.40 1.92
C ALA A 38 22.28 -2.14 2.35
N ARG A 39 22.13 -3.37 2.83
CA ARG A 39 23.25 -4.24 3.18
C ARG A 39 23.45 -5.33 2.11
N PRO A 40 24.63 -5.94 2.02
CA PRO A 40 24.92 -6.99 1.01
C PRO A 40 23.99 -8.19 1.07
N GLU A 41 23.41 -8.49 2.23
CA GLU A 41 22.51 -9.64 2.43
C GLU A 41 21.10 -9.37 1.90
N VAL A 42 20.72 -8.10 1.70
CA VAL A 42 19.36 -7.73 1.26
C VAL A 42 19.14 -8.14 -0.20
N MET A 43 18.21 -9.07 -0.41
CA MET A 43 17.78 -9.53 -1.72
C MET A 43 16.49 -8.80 -2.12
N GLY A 44 16.62 -7.67 -2.82
CA GLY A 44 15.49 -6.91 -3.37
C GLY A 44 15.53 -5.41 -3.04
N GLY A 45 14.38 -4.74 -3.16
CA GLY A 45 14.23 -3.31 -2.88
C GLY A 45 12.81 -2.90 -2.52
N LEU A 46 12.62 -1.63 -2.17
CA LEU A 46 11.32 -1.05 -1.82
C LEU A 46 10.32 -1.12 -2.98
N GLY A 47 9.12 -1.64 -2.71
CA GLY A 47 7.99 -1.71 -3.63
C GLY A 47 7.43 -3.11 -3.93
N GLY A 48 8.05 -4.18 -3.43
CA GLY A 48 7.52 -5.55 -3.49
C GLY A 48 6.70 -5.94 -2.25
N PHE A 49 5.94 -7.04 -2.33
CA PHE A 49 5.13 -7.57 -1.22
C PHE A 49 5.96 -7.96 0.03
N GLY A 50 7.27 -8.19 -0.15
CA GLY A 50 8.23 -8.37 0.93
C GLY A 50 9.65 -8.06 0.46
N ALA A 51 10.48 -7.58 1.37
CA ALA A 51 11.93 -7.51 1.21
C ALA A 51 12.56 -8.66 2.00
N LEU A 52 13.58 -9.30 1.44
CA LEU A 52 14.26 -10.45 2.04
C LEU A 52 15.68 -10.03 2.48
N CYS A 53 16.11 -10.53 3.64
CA CYS A 53 17.43 -10.35 4.22
C CYS A 53 18.13 -11.70 4.39
#